data_AF-A0A7Y2AMQ6-F1
#
_entry.id   AF-A0A7Y2AMQ6-F1
#
_cell.length_a   1.000
_cell.length_b   1.000
_cell.length_c   1.000
_cell.angle_alpha   90.00
_cell.angle_beta   90.00
_cell.angle_gamma   90.00
#
_symmetry.space_group_name_H-M   'P 1'
#
loop_
_entity.id
_entity.type
_entity.pdbx_description
1 polymer ?
#
loop_
_entity_poly.entity_id
_entity_poly.type
_entity_poly.pdbx_seq_one_letter_code
_entity_poly.pdbx_strand_id
1 'polypeptide(L)'
;MRKAGWNPIWKWLAIIAMIFLLAPLAIALLNGPGGSSGLYPSPNAYETISNASRSITRLPFDYDTSDDVEMLKEYVESNREALSEIDKALTQQSRVPLDYTVPLDELLNASGTVRLPMRLLIVQARVAELEENPGAAADVYAKMSVLSPKLATGGLLVHVMIASAYETMALEKLIELTPRLSAVEKKRVLSVLTTNARKPIDFDLVRERESDYCKHEHGTVRGSILLWSGSALVDQQVDRAIETDDELLRLRDEAIDLLGS
;
A
#
# COMPACT_ATOMS: atom_id res chain seq x y z
N MET A 1 66.96 -32.11 15.44
CA MET A 1 66.05 -31.01 15.02
C MET A 1 64.64 -31.55 14.89
N ARG A 2 63.77 -31.34 15.88
CA ARG A 2 62.34 -31.65 15.74
C ARG A 2 61.73 -30.58 14.82
N LYS A 3 61.23 -30.97 13.64
CA LYS A 3 60.42 -30.07 12.82
C LYS A 3 59.22 -29.67 13.68
N ALA A 4 59.09 -28.38 14.00
CA ALA A 4 57.93 -27.86 14.69
C ALA A 4 56.72 -28.09 13.76
N GLY A 5 56.03 -29.22 13.96
CA GLY A 5 54.83 -29.55 13.22
C GLY A 5 53.79 -28.49 13.54
N TRP A 6 53.30 -27.81 12.51
CA TRP A 6 52.29 -26.78 12.69
C TRP A 6 51.04 -27.44 13.30
N ASN A 7 50.68 -27.03 14.50
CA ASN A 7 49.56 -27.64 15.23
C ASN A 7 48.29 -27.49 14.38
N PRO A 8 47.58 -28.58 14.06
CA PRO A 8 46.38 -28.54 13.23
C PRO A 8 45.32 -27.55 13.73
N ILE A 9 45.30 -27.25 15.03
CA ILE A 9 44.42 -26.24 15.63
C ILE A 9 44.64 -24.84 15.02
N TRP A 10 45.89 -24.42 14.80
CA TRP A 10 46.18 -23.09 14.22
C TRP A 10 45.71 -22.96 12.78
N LYS A 11 45.74 -24.06 12.01
CA LYS A 11 45.20 -24.07 10.64
C LYS A 11 43.69 -23.83 10.65
N TRP A 12 42.96 -24.51 11.53
CA TRP A 12 41.51 -24.31 11.67
C TRP A 12 41.17 -22.89 12.15
N LEU A 13 41.92 -22.37 13.13
CA LEU A 13 41.75 -20.99 13.59
C LEU A 13 41.98 -19.96 12.47
N ALA A 14 43.01 -20.16 11.63
CA ALA A 14 43.27 -19.29 10.48
C ALA A 14 42.15 -19.36 9.43
N ILE A 15 41.62 -20.54 9.13
CA ILE A 15 40.49 -20.72 8.21
C ILE A 15 39.25 -20.02 8.76
N ILE A 16 38.93 -20.23 10.04
CA ILE A 16 37.79 -19.59 10.70
C ILE A 16 37.94 -18.06 10.66
N ALA A 17 39.12 -17.53 11.04
CA ALA A 17 39.40 -16.10 10.98
C ALA A 17 39.25 -15.52 9.56
N MET A 18 39.72 -16.25 8.54
CA MET A 18 39.57 -15.86 7.14
C MET A 18 38.09 -15.84 6.71
N ILE A 19 37.29 -16.82 7.11
CA ILE A 19 35.84 -16.83 6.83
C ILE A 19 35.17 -15.62 7.50
N PHE A 20 35.47 -15.34 8.77
CA PHE A 20 34.91 -14.19 9.47
C PHE A 20 35.29 -12.85 8.83
N LEU A 21 36.44 -12.77 8.16
CA LEU A 21 36.89 -11.55 7.48
C LEU A 21 36.30 -11.42 6.07
N LEU A 22 36.20 -12.52 5.31
CA LEU A 22 35.71 -12.50 3.93
C LEU A 22 34.18 -12.55 3.82
N ALA A 23 33.49 -13.21 4.75
CA ALA A 23 32.03 -13.34 4.69
C ALA A 23 31.30 -11.99 4.71
N PRO A 24 31.62 -11.01 5.58
CA PRO A 24 30.97 -9.70 5.55
C PRO A 24 31.20 -8.95 4.24
N LEU A 25 32.40 -9.05 3.66
CA LEU A 25 32.72 -8.42 2.38
C LEU A 25 31.93 -9.07 1.23
N ALA A 26 31.87 -10.40 1.20
CA ALA A 26 31.07 -11.12 0.21
C ALA A 26 29.57 -10.75 0.33
N ILE A 27 29.03 -10.70 1.56
CA ILE A 27 27.65 -10.26 1.82
C ILE A 27 27.45 -8.82 1.33
N ALA A 28 28.37 -7.89 1.62
CA ALA A 28 28.26 -6.50 1.20
C ALA A 28 28.25 -6.35 -0.33
N LEU A 29 29.09 -7.11 -1.04
CA LEU A 29 29.19 -7.05 -2.50
C LEU A 29 28.03 -7.74 -3.23
N LEU A 30 27.54 -8.87 -2.69
CA LEU A 30 26.46 -9.65 -3.32
C LEU A 30 25.07 -9.10 -3.00
N ASN A 31 24.89 -8.51 -1.82
CA ASN A 31 23.59 -8.08 -1.32
C ASN A 31 23.46 -6.56 -1.22
N GLY A 32 24.32 -5.78 -1.87
CA GLY A 32 24.20 -4.32 -1.93
C GLY A 32 22.77 -3.91 -2.29
N PRO A 33 22.22 -2.83 -1.71
CA PRO A 33 20.87 -2.41 -2.04
C PRO A 33 20.75 -2.13 -3.54
N GLY A 34 19.62 -2.51 -4.13
CA GLY A 34 19.30 -2.23 -5.52
C GLY A 34 19.45 -0.73 -5.85
N GLY A 35 19.91 -0.42 -7.07
CA GLY A 35 19.97 0.96 -7.55
C GLY A 35 18.57 1.60 -7.58
N SER A 36 18.52 2.92 -7.36
CA SER A 36 17.30 3.70 -7.12
C SER A 36 16.09 3.25 -7.94
N SER A 37 14.95 3.16 -7.26
CA SER A 37 13.61 3.06 -7.83
C SER A 37 13.49 3.86 -9.13
N GLY A 38 13.17 3.17 -10.23
CA GLY A 38 13.05 3.80 -11.55
C GLY A 38 12.16 5.05 -11.55
N LEU A 39 12.32 5.90 -12.57
CA LEU A 39 11.68 7.22 -12.67
C LEU A 39 10.22 7.21 -12.18
N TYR A 40 9.92 8.11 -11.25
CA TYR A 40 8.55 8.33 -10.78
C TYR A 40 7.72 8.99 -11.89
N PRO A 41 6.42 8.64 -12.01
CA PRO A 41 5.54 9.32 -12.94
C PRO A 41 5.44 10.80 -12.58
N SER A 42 5.30 11.67 -13.58
CA SER A 42 5.04 13.10 -13.38
C SER A 42 3.90 13.52 -14.30
N PRO A 43 2.73 13.91 -13.77
CA PRO A 43 2.35 13.96 -12.34
C PRO A 43 2.20 12.57 -11.69
N ASN A 44 2.32 12.51 -10.35
CA ASN A 44 2.19 11.29 -9.53
C ASN A 44 0.95 11.36 -8.61
N ALA A 45 0.05 10.38 -8.73
CA ALA A 45 -1.16 10.30 -7.91
C ALA A 45 -0.84 10.24 -6.41
N TYR A 46 0.24 9.55 -6.01
CA TYR A 46 0.61 9.43 -4.60
C TYR A 46 0.95 10.79 -3.97
N GLU A 47 1.69 11.63 -4.70
CA GLU A 47 1.98 13.00 -4.25
C GLU A 47 0.72 13.87 -4.20
N THR A 48 -0.14 13.77 -5.21
CA THR A 48 -1.42 14.49 -5.21
C THR A 48 -2.27 14.11 -3.99
N ILE A 49 -2.38 12.83 -3.66
CA ILE A 49 -3.10 12.35 -2.47
C ILE A 49 -2.41 12.78 -1.18
N SER A 50 -1.08 12.74 -1.12
CA SER A 50 -0.33 13.22 0.05
C SER A 50 -0.55 14.71 0.30
N ASN A 51 -0.58 15.52 -0.77
CA ASN A 51 -0.88 16.94 -0.70
C ASN A 51 -2.33 17.19 -0.26
N ALA A 52 -3.30 16.44 -0.81
CA ALA A 52 -4.69 16.48 -0.37
C ALA A 52 -4.80 16.15 1.13
N SER A 53 -4.07 15.14 1.62
CA SER A 53 -4.08 14.78 3.04
C SER A 53 -3.64 15.92 3.95
N ARG A 54 -2.77 16.82 3.49
CA ARG A 54 -2.29 17.96 4.29
C ARG A 54 -3.31 19.09 4.38
N SER A 55 -4.21 19.21 3.41
CA SER A 55 -5.29 20.19 3.44
C SER A 55 -6.55 19.69 4.15
N ILE A 56 -6.66 18.38 4.41
CA ILE A 56 -7.81 17.81 5.11
C ILE A 56 -7.83 18.25 6.58
N THR A 57 -8.96 18.80 7.02
CA THR A 57 -9.21 19.06 8.43
C THR A 57 -9.27 17.75 9.21
N ARG A 58 -8.59 17.69 10.37
CA ARG A 58 -8.60 16.49 11.21
C ARG A 58 -10.03 16.16 11.60
N LEU A 59 -10.41 14.90 11.39
CA LEU A 59 -11.75 14.42 11.70
C LEU A 59 -12.04 14.59 13.21
N PRO A 60 -13.04 15.39 13.60
CA PRO A 60 -13.30 15.68 15.00
C PRO A 60 -14.20 14.64 15.70
N PHE A 61 -14.66 13.61 14.98
CA PHE A 61 -15.63 12.62 15.46
C PHE A 61 -15.30 11.22 14.91
N ASP A 62 -15.98 10.21 15.46
CA ASP A 62 -16.00 8.87 14.89
C ASP A 62 -17.05 8.81 13.77
N TYR A 63 -16.61 8.64 12.53
CA TYR A 63 -17.49 8.67 11.37
C TYR A 63 -18.22 7.35 11.15
N ASP A 64 -17.67 6.23 11.65
CA ASP A 64 -18.26 4.90 11.45
C ASP A 64 -19.56 4.76 12.25
N THR A 65 -19.69 5.50 13.35
CA THR A 65 -20.83 5.43 14.27
C THR A 65 -21.69 6.69 14.30
N SER A 66 -21.35 7.71 13.51
CA SER A 66 -22.11 8.96 13.50
C SER A 66 -23.31 8.88 12.56
N ASP A 67 -24.48 9.20 13.09
CA ASP A 67 -25.73 9.35 12.32
C ASP A 67 -26.12 10.84 12.12
N ASP A 68 -25.25 11.78 12.51
CA ASP A 68 -25.49 13.22 12.32
C ASP A 68 -25.08 13.64 10.89
N VAL A 69 -26.03 13.48 9.97
CA VAL A 69 -25.85 13.75 8.54
C VAL A 69 -25.36 15.17 8.26
N GLU A 70 -25.85 16.16 9.01
CA GLU A 70 -25.51 17.57 8.76
C GLU A 70 -24.07 17.87 9.17
N MET A 71 -23.60 17.30 10.29
CA MET A 71 -22.19 17.38 10.69
C MET A 71 -21.27 16.68 9.66
N LEU A 72 -21.66 15.50 9.15
CA LEU A 72 -20.88 14.80 8.12
C LEU A 72 -20.81 15.60 6.82
N LYS A 73 -21.93 16.24 6.42
CA LYS A 73 -21.99 17.13 5.24
C LYS A 73 -21.11 18.35 5.41
N GLU A 74 -21.15 19.02 6.57
CA GLU A 74 -20.28 20.15 6.86
C GLU A 74 -18.80 19.74 6.78
N TYR A 75 -18.45 18.55 7.28
CA TYR A 75 -17.10 18.02 7.17
C TYR A 75 -16.69 17.79 5.71
N VAL A 76 -17.53 17.14 4.90
CA VAL A 76 -17.28 16.93 3.46
C VAL A 76 -17.15 18.26 2.72
N GLU A 77 -18.03 19.22 3.03
CA GLU A 77 -18.03 20.56 2.45
C GLU A 77 -16.72 21.31 2.72
N SER A 78 -16.27 21.30 3.97
CA SER A 78 -15.04 21.96 4.41
C SER A 78 -13.78 21.39 3.73
N ASN A 79 -13.87 20.19 3.16
CA ASN A 79 -12.77 19.48 2.51
C ASN A 79 -12.94 19.31 0.99
N ARG A 80 -13.81 20.11 0.34
CA ARG A 80 -14.06 20.02 -1.12
C ARG A 80 -12.81 20.16 -1.99
N GLU A 81 -11.86 21.01 -1.59
CA GLU A 81 -10.60 21.14 -2.33
C GLU A 81 -9.79 19.85 -2.30
N ALA A 82 -9.74 19.15 -1.16
CA ALA A 82 -9.09 17.85 -1.05
C ALA A 82 -9.78 16.78 -1.90
N LEU A 83 -11.12 16.78 -1.94
CA LEU A 83 -11.88 15.89 -2.84
C LEU A 83 -11.56 16.13 -4.32
N SER A 84 -11.38 17.39 -4.72
CA SER A 84 -10.97 17.74 -6.08
C SER A 84 -9.57 17.20 -6.41
N GLU A 85 -8.63 17.26 -5.48
CA GLU A 85 -7.31 16.64 -5.66
C GLU A 85 -7.38 15.10 -5.74
N ILE A 86 -8.25 14.47 -4.95
CA ILE A 86 -8.50 13.02 -5.03
C ILE A 86 -9.04 12.65 -6.43
N ASP A 87 -9.99 13.42 -6.96
CA ASP A 87 -10.53 13.21 -8.30
C ASP A 87 -9.46 13.35 -9.39
N LYS A 88 -8.52 14.30 -9.23
CA LYS A 88 -7.36 14.41 -10.15
C LYS A 88 -6.47 13.16 -10.08
N ALA A 89 -6.18 12.66 -8.88
CA ALA A 89 -5.32 11.51 -8.66
C ALA A 89 -5.84 10.23 -9.35
N LEU A 90 -7.17 10.08 -9.50
CA LEU A 90 -7.77 8.95 -10.23
C LEU A 90 -7.29 8.84 -11.68
N THR A 91 -6.95 9.96 -12.32
CA THR A 91 -6.50 10.00 -13.72
C THR A 91 -4.99 9.83 -13.89
N GLN A 92 -4.23 9.94 -12.79
CA GLN A 92 -2.78 9.94 -12.82
C GLN A 92 -2.21 8.52 -12.67
N GLN A 93 -0.98 8.33 -13.16
CA GLN A 93 -0.19 7.17 -12.76
C GLN A 93 0.29 7.36 -11.32
N SER A 94 0.49 6.25 -10.61
CA SER A 94 0.88 6.29 -9.21
C SER A 94 2.10 5.43 -8.97
N ARG A 95 3.01 5.94 -8.16
CA ARG A 95 4.10 5.17 -7.59
C ARG A 95 4.49 5.74 -6.24
N VAL A 96 4.51 4.92 -5.20
CA VAL A 96 4.98 5.36 -3.87
C VAL A 96 6.43 5.84 -3.98
N PRO A 97 6.75 7.07 -3.58
CA PRO A 97 8.12 7.54 -3.49
C PRO A 97 8.79 6.90 -2.27
N LEU A 98 9.83 6.11 -2.53
CA LEU A 98 10.68 5.56 -1.48
C LEU A 98 11.96 6.40 -1.42
N ASP A 99 12.08 7.18 -0.35
CA ASP A 99 13.29 7.91 -0.02
C ASP A 99 14.10 7.11 1.00
N TYR A 100 15.16 6.46 0.52
CA TYR A 100 16.06 5.66 1.35
C TYR A 100 16.96 6.50 2.28
N THR A 101 16.88 7.83 2.20
CA THR A 101 17.58 8.73 3.13
C THR A 101 16.77 9.03 4.39
N VAL A 102 15.47 8.71 4.36
CA VAL A 102 14.53 8.93 5.47
C VAL A 102 14.46 7.67 6.34
N PRO A 103 14.44 7.79 7.68
CA PRO A 103 14.27 6.65 8.60
C PRO A 103 12.95 5.87 8.39
N LEU A 104 12.93 4.58 8.75
CA LEU A 104 11.76 3.72 8.57
C LEU A 104 10.52 4.24 9.29
N ASP A 105 10.66 4.72 10.51
CA ASP A 105 9.55 5.25 11.29
C ASP A 105 8.89 6.47 10.61
N GLU A 106 9.69 7.35 10.01
CA GLU A 106 9.18 8.47 9.23
C GLU A 106 8.51 8.01 7.93
N LEU A 107 9.06 7.00 7.23
CA LEU A 107 8.41 6.40 6.06
C LEU A 107 7.08 5.71 6.43
N LEU A 108 7.05 4.96 7.52
CA LEU A 108 5.84 4.32 8.03
C LEU A 108 4.79 5.37 8.42
N ASN A 109 5.20 6.48 9.03
CA ASN A 109 4.31 7.61 9.29
C ASN A 109 3.81 8.25 7.98
N ALA A 110 4.67 8.39 6.97
CA ALA A 110 4.30 8.89 5.65
C ALA A 110 3.31 7.96 4.92
N SER A 111 3.41 6.64 5.12
CA SER A 111 2.42 5.68 4.62
C SER A 111 1.02 5.93 5.19
N GLY A 112 0.94 6.58 6.36
CA GLY A 112 -0.32 7.02 6.97
C GLY A 112 -1.00 8.18 6.25
N THR A 113 -0.31 8.90 5.35
CA THR A 113 -0.88 10.08 4.65
C THR A 113 -2.05 9.71 3.74
N VAL A 114 -2.13 8.47 3.25
CA VAL A 114 -3.29 8.04 2.45
C VAL A 114 -4.56 7.82 3.29
N ARG A 115 -4.43 7.66 4.62
CA ARG A 115 -5.57 7.31 5.49
C ARG A 115 -6.62 8.41 5.56
N LEU A 116 -6.22 9.68 5.65
CA LEU A 116 -7.16 10.79 5.74
C LEU A 116 -7.98 10.99 4.46
N PRO A 117 -7.37 11.01 3.25
CA PRO A 117 -8.12 11.02 1.99
C PRO A 117 -9.11 9.84 1.85
N MET A 118 -8.69 8.62 2.19
CA MET A 118 -9.59 7.46 2.11
C MET A 118 -10.73 7.55 3.14
N ARG A 119 -10.46 8.04 4.35
CA ARG A 119 -11.51 8.33 5.35
C ARG A 119 -12.47 9.41 4.88
N LEU A 120 -11.98 10.47 4.23
CA LEU A 120 -12.84 11.52 3.67
C LEU A 120 -13.80 10.95 2.62
N LEU A 121 -13.33 10.03 1.76
CA LEU A 121 -14.21 9.30 0.84
C LEU A 121 -15.23 8.44 1.58
N ILE A 122 -14.84 7.73 2.66
CA ILE A 122 -15.81 6.96 3.45
C ILE A 122 -16.88 7.87 4.06
N VAL A 123 -16.50 9.02 4.61
CA VAL A 123 -17.48 10.00 5.13
C VAL A 123 -18.41 10.49 4.01
N GLN A 124 -17.87 10.78 2.82
CA GLN A 124 -18.69 11.18 1.67
C GLN A 124 -19.68 10.08 1.25
N ALA A 125 -19.25 8.82 1.23
CA ALA A 125 -20.13 7.69 0.95
C ALA A 125 -21.20 7.54 2.04
N ARG A 126 -20.83 7.68 3.31
CA ARG A 126 -21.74 7.59 4.46
C ARG A 126 -22.83 8.65 4.42
N VAL A 127 -22.49 9.90 4.06
CA VAL A 127 -23.50 10.96 3.82
C VAL A 127 -24.53 10.50 2.80
N ALA A 128 -24.06 9.98 1.65
CA ALA A 128 -24.96 9.50 0.60
C ALA A 128 -25.82 8.31 1.04
N GLU A 129 -25.28 7.40 1.85
CA GLU A 129 -26.06 6.29 2.44
C GLU A 129 -27.18 6.78 3.36
N LEU A 130 -26.86 7.74 4.26
CA LEU A 130 -27.82 8.29 5.22
C LEU A 130 -28.89 9.17 4.55
N GLU A 131 -28.57 9.79 3.43
CA GLU A 131 -29.53 10.50 2.57
C GLU A 131 -30.33 9.55 1.63
N GLU A 132 -30.23 8.23 1.84
CA GLU A 132 -30.89 7.19 1.04
C GLU A 132 -30.57 7.28 -0.46
N ASN A 133 -29.36 7.73 -0.81
CA ASN A 133 -28.86 7.87 -2.18
C ASN A 133 -27.77 6.81 -2.50
N PRO A 134 -28.16 5.55 -2.76
CA PRO A 134 -27.20 4.46 -2.98
C PRO A 134 -26.33 4.67 -4.23
N GLY A 135 -26.83 5.39 -5.24
CA GLY A 135 -26.08 5.70 -6.46
C GLY A 135 -24.87 6.59 -6.19
N ALA A 136 -25.04 7.63 -5.37
CA ALA A 136 -23.94 8.51 -4.97
C ALA A 136 -22.93 7.80 -4.06
N ALA A 137 -23.40 6.94 -3.13
CA ALA A 137 -22.51 6.13 -2.30
C ALA A 137 -21.67 5.15 -3.15
N ALA A 138 -22.31 4.47 -4.10
CA ALA A 138 -21.63 3.53 -4.99
C ALA A 138 -20.56 4.20 -5.86
N ASP A 139 -20.75 5.44 -6.28
CA ASP A 139 -19.69 6.17 -7.00
C ASP A 139 -18.44 6.37 -6.16
N VAL A 140 -18.63 6.73 -4.90
CA VAL A 140 -17.51 7.01 -3.99
C VAL A 140 -16.75 5.72 -3.70
N TYR A 141 -17.46 4.61 -3.45
CA TYR A 141 -16.82 3.30 -3.30
C TYR A 141 -16.14 2.82 -4.58
N ALA A 142 -16.71 3.07 -5.77
CA ALA A 142 -16.04 2.79 -7.04
C ALA A 142 -14.73 3.58 -7.17
N LYS A 143 -14.73 4.88 -6.83
CA LYS A 143 -13.51 5.70 -6.80
C LYS A 143 -12.47 5.12 -5.84
N MET A 144 -12.87 4.74 -4.63
CA MET A 144 -11.99 4.11 -3.65
C MET A 144 -11.35 2.83 -4.19
N SER A 145 -12.14 1.94 -4.80
CA SER A 145 -11.64 0.67 -5.37
C SER A 145 -10.60 0.89 -6.48
N VAL A 146 -10.72 1.98 -7.25
CA VAL A 146 -9.76 2.33 -8.30
C VAL A 146 -8.50 2.98 -7.72
N LEU A 147 -8.65 3.80 -6.68
CA LEU A 147 -7.55 4.55 -6.08
C LEU A 147 -6.66 3.67 -5.21
N SER A 148 -7.23 2.74 -4.44
CA SER A 148 -6.50 1.87 -3.51
C SER A 148 -5.28 1.18 -4.14
N PRO A 149 -5.41 0.37 -5.21
CA PRO A 149 -4.25 -0.33 -5.80
C PRO A 149 -3.20 0.65 -6.38
N LYS A 150 -3.62 1.84 -6.80
CA LYS A 150 -2.68 2.90 -7.22
C LYS A 150 -1.79 3.34 -6.06
N LEU A 151 -2.33 3.44 -4.85
CA LEU A 151 -1.60 3.89 -3.66
C LEU A 151 -0.65 2.83 -3.10
N ALA A 152 -0.81 1.56 -3.47
CA ALA A 152 0.14 0.48 -3.17
C ALA A 152 1.27 0.35 -4.21
N THR A 153 1.02 0.77 -5.45
CA THR A 153 1.96 0.60 -6.57
C THR A 153 3.28 1.24 -6.24
N GLY A 154 4.39 0.50 -6.33
CA GLY A 154 5.70 1.09 -6.03
C GLY A 154 6.14 0.99 -4.57
N GLY A 155 5.23 0.65 -3.65
CA GLY A 155 5.44 0.76 -2.21
C GLY A 155 6.07 -0.46 -1.54
N LEU A 156 6.15 -0.32 -0.22
CA LEU A 156 6.45 -1.38 0.75
C LEU A 156 5.17 -2.15 1.14
N LEU A 157 5.31 -3.27 1.85
CA LEU A 157 4.21 -4.13 2.31
C LEU A 157 3.16 -3.37 3.10
N VAL A 158 3.56 -2.40 3.94
CA VAL A 158 2.62 -1.55 4.68
C VAL A 158 1.67 -0.78 3.76
N HIS A 159 2.13 -0.32 2.59
CA HIS A 159 1.30 0.40 1.62
C HIS A 159 0.30 -0.55 0.97
N VAL A 160 0.74 -1.77 0.64
CA VAL A 160 -0.12 -2.85 0.13
C VAL A 160 -1.22 -3.18 1.14
N MET A 161 -0.87 -3.39 2.41
CA MET A 161 -1.85 -3.73 3.45
C MET A 161 -2.89 -2.61 3.65
N ILE A 162 -2.45 -1.35 3.72
CA ILE A 162 -3.36 -0.20 3.89
C ILE A 162 -4.30 -0.06 2.69
N ALA A 163 -3.76 -0.12 1.46
CA ALA A 163 -4.55 -0.03 0.24
C ALA A 163 -5.57 -1.18 0.14
N SER A 164 -5.12 -2.41 0.42
CA SER A 164 -5.97 -3.60 0.35
C SER A 164 -7.16 -3.50 1.30
N ALA A 165 -6.94 -3.05 2.54
CA ALA A 165 -8.02 -2.86 3.50
C ALA A 165 -9.11 -1.89 3.00
N TYR A 166 -8.72 -0.77 2.39
CA TYR A 166 -9.68 0.18 1.83
C TYR A 166 -10.34 -0.34 0.54
N GLU A 167 -9.63 -1.12 -0.27
CA GLU A 167 -10.20 -1.76 -1.46
C GLU A 167 -11.26 -2.80 -1.07
N THR A 168 -10.98 -3.65 -0.06
CA THR A 168 -11.92 -4.66 0.44
C THR A 168 -13.21 -3.99 0.90
N MET A 169 -13.10 -2.98 1.77
CA MET A 169 -14.25 -2.22 2.26
C MET A 169 -15.08 -1.63 1.12
N ALA A 170 -14.41 -1.05 0.11
CA ALA A 170 -15.10 -0.44 -1.03
C ALA A 170 -15.83 -1.48 -1.89
N LEU A 171 -15.21 -2.63 -2.18
CA LEU A 171 -15.80 -3.69 -3.00
C LEU A 171 -16.96 -4.38 -2.28
N GLU A 172 -16.82 -4.69 -1.00
CA GLU A 172 -17.91 -5.25 -0.19
C GLU A 172 -19.12 -4.31 -0.17
N LYS A 173 -18.89 -3.01 0.01
CA LYS A 173 -19.95 -2.00 -0.01
C LYS A 173 -20.60 -1.86 -1.39
N LEU A 174 -19.84 -1.97 -2.48
CA LEU A 174 -20.41 -2.01 -3.83
C LEU A 174 -21.32 -3.21 -4.04
N ILE A 175 -20.89 -4.40 -3.62
CA ILE A 175 -21.70 -5.63 -3.67
C ILE A 175 -23.00 -5.43 -2.89
N GLU A 176 -22.91 -4.92 -1.65
CA GLU A 176 -24.06 -4.64 -0.78
C GLU A 176 -25.06 -3.65 -1.41
N LEU A 177 -24.56 -2.58 -2.04
CA LEU A 177 -25.40 -1.55 -2.65
C LEU A 177 -26.03 -1.98 -3.98
N THR A 178 -25.46 -2.96 -4.68
CA THR A 178 -25.85 -3.32 -6.05
C THR A 178 -27.36 -3.60 -6.24
N PRO A 179 -28.07 -4.31 -5.33
CA PRO A 179 -29.52 -4.53 -5.45
C PRO A 179 -30.37 -3.26 -5.38
N ARG A 180 -29.81 -2.15 -4.85
CA ARG A 180 -30.50 -0.86 -4.66
C ARG A 180 -30.22 0.12 -5.80
N LEU A 181 -29.31 -0.22 -6.72
CA LEU A 181 -28.93 0.64 -7.83
C LEU A 181 -29.89 0.51 -9.01
N SER A 182 -30.22 1.63 -9.63
CA SER A 182 -30.88 1.65 -10.93
C SER A 182 -29.95 1.10 -12.03
N ALA A 183 -30.54 0.68 -13.16
CA ALA A 183 -29.75 0.21 -14.31
C ALA A 183 -28.74 1.25 -14.82
N VAL A 184 -29.07 2.54 -14.72
CA VAL A 184 -28.18 3.64 -15.13
C VAL A 184 -26.98 3.74 -14.19
N GLU A 185 -27.21 3.66 -12.89
CA GLU A 185 -26.16 3.70 -11.87
C GLU A 185 -25.25 2.47 -11.96
N LYS A 186 -25.84 1.27 -12.09
CA LYS A 186 -25.07 0.03 -12.31
C LYS A 186 -24.12 0.14 -13.49
N LYS A 187 -24.64 0.57 -14.65
CA LYS A 187 -23.84 0.73 -15.88
C LYS A 187 -22.69 1.73 -15.68
N ARG A 188 -22.92 2.81 -14.93
CA ARG A 188 -21.93 3.83 -14.66
C ARG A 188 -20.82 3.32 -13.73
N VAL A 189 -21.17 2.67 -12.62
CA VAL A 189 -20.22 2.05 -11.70
C VAL A 189 -19.42 0.95 -12.41
N LEU A 190 -20.10 0.09 -13.18
CA LEU A 190 -19.46 -0.94 -14.01
C LEU A 190 -18.44 -0.34 -14.98
N SER A 191 -18.78 0.80 -15.62
CA SER A 191 -17.87 1.50 -16.52
C SER A 191 -16.60 1.96 -15.80
N VAL A 192 -16.71 2.45 -14.55
CA VAL A 192 -15.55 2.87 -13.74
C VAL A 192 -14.64 1.68 -13.44
N LEU A 193 -15.22 0.56 -12.96
CA LEU A 193 -14.47 -0.64 -12.62
C LEU A 193 -13.78 -1.26 -13.84
N THR A 194 -14.48 -1.38 -14.96
CA THR A 194 -13.97 -2.03 -16.19
C THR A 194 -12.93 -1.17 -16.92
N THR A 195 -13.09 0.16 -16.93
CA THR A 195 -12.10 1.08 -17.53
C THR A 195 -10.79 1.08 -16.74
N ASN A 196 -10.85 0.85 -15.43
CA ASN A 196 -9.69 0.83 -14.55
C ASN A 196 -9.35 -0.60 -14.13
N ALA A 197 -8.87 -1.40 -15.09
CA ALA A 197 -8.43 -2.76 -14.85
C ALA A 197 -7.42 -2.84 -13.68
N ARG A 198 -7.83 -3.48 -12.58
CA ARG A 198 -6.95 -3.82 -11.45
C ARG A 198 -5.89 -4.79 -11.93
N LYS A 199 -4.63 -4.50 -11.63
CA LYS A 199 -3.51 -5.40 -11.89
C LYS A 199 -3.14 -6.11 -10.59
N PRO A 200 -2.81 -7.40 -10.62
CA PRO A 200 -2.25 -8.10 -9.47
C PRO A 200 -1.00 -7.38 -8.94
N ILE A 201 -0.78 -7.47 -7.63
CA ILE A 201 0.39 -6.87 -7.00
C ILE A 201 1.62 -7.74 -7.27
N ASP A 202 2.72 -7.10 -7.66
CA ASP A 202 4.02 -7.76 -7.82
C ASP A 202 4.69 -7.92 -6.45
N PHE A 203 4.40 -9.03 -5.76
CA PHE A 203 4.93 -9.29 -4.43
C PHE A 203 6.44 -9.59 -4.40
N ASP A 204 7.04 -10.01 -5.51
CA ASP A 204 8.48 -10.18 -5.59
C ASP A 204 9.18 -8.82 -5.57
N LEU A 205 8.62 -7.84 -6.30
CA LEU A 205 9.07 -6.45 -6.22
C LEU A 205 8.85 -5.83 -4.83
N VAL A 206 7.76 -6.18 -4.15
CA VAL A 206 7.52 -5.73 -2.75
C VAL A 206 8.62 -6.31 -1.84
N ARG A 207 8.91 -7.61 -1.92
CA ARG A 207 9.99 -8.26 -1.15
C ARG A 207 11.36 -7.65 -1.44
N GLU A 208 11.67 -7.41 -2.71
CA GLU A 208 12.91 -6.76 -3.14
C GLU A 208 13.07 -5.40 -2.46
N ARG A 209 12.01 -4.57 -2.48
CA ARG A 209 12.04 -3.24 -1.86
C ARG A 209 12.12 -3.26 -0.35
N GLU A 210 11.40 -4.16 0.31
CA GLU A 210 11.53 -4.36 1.77
C GLU A 210 12.97 -4.72 2.13
N SER A 211 13.57 -5.63 1.35
CA SER A 211 14.97 -6.00 1.51
C SER A 211 15.90 -4.81 1.32
N ASP A 212 15.74 -4.05 0.23
CA ASP A 212 16.59 -2.89 -0.07
C ASP A 212 16.47 -1.81 0.98
N TYR A 213 15.25 -1.55 1.45
CA TYR A 213 15.01 -0.57 2.49
C TYR A 213 15.68 -0.98 3.82
N CYS A 214 15.51 -2.23 4.25
CA CYS A 214 16.16 -2.76 5.45
C CYS A 214 17.69 -2.72 5.36
N LYS A 215 18.26 -3.03 4.18
CA LYS A 215 19.71 -2.93 3.92
C LYS A 215 20.21 -1.49 3.93
N HIS A 216 19.41 -0.54 3.45
CA HIS A 216 19.76 0.88 3.50
C HIS A 216 19.78 1.41 4.94
N GLU A 217 18.75 1.10 5.73
CA GLU A 217 18.60 1.60 7.10
C GLU A 217 19.65 1.02 8.06
N HIS A 218 19.95 -0.27 7.94
CA HIS A 218 20.81 -0.97 8.90
C HIS A 218 22.22 -1.27 8.35
N GLY A 219 22.46 -0.96 7.08
CA GLY A 219 23.66 -1.38 6.33
C GLY A 219 23.53 -2.82 5.82
N THR A 220 24.15 -3.12 4.67
CA THR A 220 23.95 -4.37 3.92
C THR A 220 24.12 -5.64 4.77
N VAL A 221 25.16 -5.72 5.60
CA VAL A 221 25.45 -6.93 6.40
C VAL A 221 24.40 -7.11 7.50
N ARG A 222 24.16 -6.07 8.31
CA ARG A 222 23.20 -6.14 9.42
C ARG A 222 21.76 -6.28 8.91
N GLY A 223 21.40 -5.54 7.86
CA GLY A 223 20.10 -5.66 7.19
C GLY A 223 19.86 -7.08 6.66
N SER A 224 20.85 -7.70 5.99
CA SER A 224 20.74 -9.09 5.54
C SER A 224 20.52 -10.07 6.70
N ILE A 225 21.20 -9.87 7.84
CA ILE A 225 21.02 -10.70 9.04
C ILE A 225 19.61 -10.49 9.62
N LEU A 226 19.14 -9.25 9.71
CA LEU A 226 17.81 -8.93 10.21
C LEU A 226 16.72 -9.56 9.35
N LEU A 227 16.82 -9.41 8.03
CA LEU A 227 15.92 -10.06 7.06
C LEU A 227 15.93 -11.58 7.23
N TRP A 228 17.10 -12.21 7.37
CA TRP A 228 17.16 -13.65 7.61
C TRP A 228 16.49 -14.05 8.93
N SER A 229 16.77 -13.32 10.01
CA SER A 229 16.20 -13.61 11.34
C SER A 229 14.70 -13.33 11.45
N GLY A 230 14.19 -12.36 10.69
CA GLY A 230 12.79 -11.96 10.65
C GLY A 230 12.00 -12.51 9.47
N SER A 231 12.66 -13.26 8.58
CA SER A 231 12.10 -13.75 7.30
C SER A 231 10.75 -14.44 7.50
N ALA A 232 10.64 -15.35 8.46
CA ALA A 232 9.40 -16.06 8.73
C ALA A 232 8.20 -15.14 9.04
N LEU A 233 8.42 -14.00 9.72
CA LEU A 233 7.35 -13.05 10.00
C LEU A 233 6.99 -12.23 8.76
N VAL A 234 8.00 -11.77 8.01
CA VAL A 234 7.79 -11.02 6.76
C VAL A 234 7.11 -11.91 5.72
N ASP A 235 7.58 -13.14 5.54
CA ASP A 235 7.00 -14.13 4.65
C ASP A 235 5.55 -14.42 5.03
N GLN A 236 5.24 -14.62 6.32
CA GLN A 236 3.86 -14.79 6.77
C GLN A 236 2.99 -13.56 6.44
N GLN A 237 3.51 -12.34 6.58
CA GLN A 237 2.75 -11.13 6.24
C GLN A 237 2.56 -10.98 4.73
N VAL A 238 3.57 -11.32 3.93
CA VAL A 238 3.48 -11.32 2.47
C VAL A 238 2.48 -12.38 1.99
N ASP A 239 2.51 -13.59 2.55
CA ASP A 239 1.57 -14.66 2.20
C ASP A 239 0.13 -14.24 2.50
N ARG A 240 -0.13 -13.63 3.66
CA ARG A 240 -1.46 -13.04 3.96
C ARG A 240 -1.85 -11.95 2.97
N ALA A 241 -0.89 -11.11 2.55
CA ALA A 241 -1.16 -10.05 1.59
C ALA A 241 -1.44 -10.63 0.18
N ILE A 242 -0.79 -11.72 -0.21
CA ILE A 242 -1.10 -12.48 -1.43
C ILE A 242 -2.52 -13.04 -1.37
N GLU A 243 -2.89 -13.70 -0.27
CA GLU A 243 -4.24 -14.22 -0.07
C GLU A 243 -5.30 -13.11 -0.16
N THR A 244 -5.00 -11.94 0.42
CA THR A 244 -5.86 -10.76 0.36
C THR A 244 -5.95 -10.19 -1.07
N ASP A 245 -4.85 -10.16 -1.82
CA ASP A 245 -4.84 -9.69 -3.22
C ASP A 245 -5.69 -10.59 -4.13
N ASP A 246 -5.61 -11.92 -3.93
CA ASP A 246 -6.43 -12.91 -4.62
C ASP A 246 -7.92 -12.75 -4.27
N GLU A 247 -8.25 -12.51 -2.99
CA GLU A 247 -9.61 -12.24 -2.54
C GLU A 247 -10.16 -10.93 -3.14
N LEU A 248 -9.36 -9.87 -3.21
CA LEU A 248 -9.74 -8.61 -3.85
C LEU A 248 -10.05 -8.77 -5.34
N LEU A 249 -9.29 -9.61 -6.05
CA LEU A 249 -9.59 -9.93 -7.44
C LEU A 249 -10.96 -10.63 -7.56
N ARG A 250 -11.25 -11.59 -6.67
CA ARG A 250 -12.56 -12.28 -6.63
C ARG A 250 -13.71 -11.34 -6.30
N LEU A 251 -13.58 -10.51 -5.27
CA LEU A 251 -14.59 -9.51 -4.88
C LEU A 251 -14.87 -8.53 -6.02
N ARG A 252 -13.82 -8.13 -6.75
CA ARG A 252 -13.96 -7.23 -7.89
C ARG A 252 -14.69 -7.89 -9.06
N ASP A 253 -14.39 -9.14 -9.37
CA ASP A 253 -15.09 -9.90 -10.40
C ASP A 253 -16.56 -10.11 -10.03
N GLU A 254 -16.85 -10.45 -8.76
CA GLU A 254 -18.22 -10.55 -8.24
C GLU A 254 -18.98 -9.22 -8.36
N ALA A 255 -18.36 -8.10 -7.96
CA ALA A 255 -18.96 -6.79 -8.12
C ALA A 255 -19.28 -6.47 -9.60
N ILE A 256 -18.36 -6.79 -10.51
CA ILE A 256 -18.54 -6.60 -11.96
C ILE A 256 -19.72 -7.43 -12.48
N ASP A 257 -19.82 -8.70 -12.09
CA ASP A 257 -20.89 -9.61 -12.50
C ASP A 257 -22.26 -9.13 -12.02
N LEU A 258 -22.37 -8.75 -10.73
CA LEU A 258 -23.61 -8.25 -10.13
C LEU A 258 -24.07 -6.92 -10.78
N LEU A 259 -23.12 -6.02 -11.08
CA LEU A 259 -23.41 -4.76 -11.76
C LEU A 259 -23.77 -4.96 -13.25
N GLY A 260 -23.31 -6.05 -13.86
CA GLY A 260 -23.63 -6.43 -15.24
C GLY A 260 -25.00 -7.10 -15.41
N SER A 261 -25.54 -7.69 -14.33
CA SER A 261 -26.87 -8.32 -14.29
C SER A 261 -28.02 -7.32 -14.09
#